data_AF-F8DHA1-F1
#
_entry.id   AF-F8DHA1-F1
#
_cell.length_a   1.000
_cell.length_b   1.000
_cell.length_c   1.000
_cell.angle_alpha   90.00
_cell.angle_beta   90.00
_cell.angle_gamma   90.00
#
_symmetry.space_group_name_H-M   'P 1'
#
loop_
_entity.id
_entity.type
_entity.pdbx_description
1 polymer ?
#
loop_
_entity_poly.entity_id
_entity_poly.type
_entity_poly.pdbx_seq_one_letter_code
_entity_poly.pdbx_strand_id
1 'polypeptide(L)'
;MAWMRAVAGRLEMRYRYSKDIVYNNFPWPEENDVQKVKISKTAKAILDARALYPDSSLADLYDELTMPKELRKAHQANDKAVMEAYGLTKIVDGKKTWLTESETVARLFEMYEEKVN
;
A
#
# COMPACT_ATOMS: atom_id res chain seq x y z
N MET A 1 2.08 1.10 -3.11
CA MET A 1 3.41 0.88 -3.75
C MET A 1 4.44 2.00 -3.50
N ALA A 2 4.06 3.15 -2.92
CA ALA A 2 4.90 4.35 -2.82
C ALA A 2 6.33 4.13 -2.28
N TRP A 3 6.50 3.46 -1.13
CA TRP A 3 7.83 3.24 -0.54
C TRP A 3 8.77 2.43 -1.43
N MET A 4 8.32 1.27 -1.92
CA MET A 4 9.09 0.41 -2.81
C MET A 4 9.51 1.18 -4.08
N ARG A 5 8.62 2.00 -4.65
CA ARG A 5 8.98 2.84 -5.79
C ARG A 5 10.10 3.83 -5.46
N ALA A 6 10.08 4.43 -4.28
CA ALA A 6 11.06 5.42 -3.85
C ALA A 6 12.43 4.81 -3.49
N VAL A 7 12.46 3.67 -2.79
CA VAL A 7 13.71 3.16 -2.19
C VAL A 7 14.27 1.90 -2.86
N ALA A 8 13.44 1.11 -3.55
CA ALA A 8 13.92 -0.14 -4.12
C ALA A 8 14.91 0.12 -5.26
N GLY A 9 15.88 -0.79 -5.39
CA GLY A 9 16.72 -0.83 -6.58
C GLY A 9 15.93 -1.07 -7.86
N ARG A 10 16.62 -0.96 -8.99
CA ARG A 10 16.05 -1.19 -10.32
C ARG A 10 16.94 -2.09 -11.16
N LEU A 11 16.33 -2.85 -12.04
CA LEU A 11 16.98 -3.44 -13.20
C LEU A 11 16.43 -2.71 -14.43
N GLU A 12 17.23 -1.78 -14.96
CA GLU A 12 16.76 -0.75 -15.89
C GLU A 12 15.59 0.03 -15.26
N MET A 13 14.36 -0.13 -15.78
CA MET A 13 13.16 0.51 -15.23
C MET A 13 12.33 -0.43 -14.34
N ARG A 14 12.67 -1.73 -14.27
CA ARG A 14 11.90 -2.73 -13.51
C ARG A 14 12.23 -2.68 -12.03
N TYR A 15 11.21 -2.82 -11.19
CA TYR A 15 11.36 -2.91 -9.74
C TYR A 15 12.23 -4.10 -9.35
N ARG A 16 13.29 -3.87 -8.57
CA ARG A 16 14.09 -4.92 -7.94
C ARG A 16 13.91 -4.85 -6.44
N TYR A 17 13.03 -5.70 -5.93
CA TYR A 17 12.76 -5.79 -4.49
C TYR A 17 13.95 -6.41 -3.75
N SER A 18 14.27 -5.88 -2.58
CA SER A 18 15.25 -6.44 -1.65
C SER A 18 14.71 -6.30 -0.23
N LYS A 19 14.81 -7.38 0.56
CA LYS A 19 14.40 -7.33 1.98
C LYS A 19 15.23 -6.29 2.76
N ASP A 20 16.53 -6.20 2.48
CA ASP A 20 17.46 -5.36 3.24
C ASP A 20 17.36 -3.88 2.89
N ILE A 21 16.81 -3.55 1.71
CA ILE A 21 16.63 -2.16 1.26
C ILE A 21 15.18 -1.70 1.49
N VAL A 22 14.21 -2.55 1.15
CA VAL A 22 12.78 -2.16 1.15
C VAL A 22 12.10 -2.55 2.45
N TYR A 23 12.08 -3.84 2.78
CA TYR A 23 11.25 -4.37 3.87
C TYR A 23 11.78 -3.97 5.25
N ASN A 24 13.05 -4.23 5.52
CA ASN A 24 13.67 -3.97 6.83
C ASN A 24 13.65 -2.48 7.20
N ASN A 25 13.59 -1.60 6.20
CA ASN A 25 13.58 -0.15 6.38
C ASN A 25 12.19 0.45 6.18
N PHE A 26 11.13 -0.35 5.99
CA PHE A 26 9.78 0.18 5.81
C PHE A 26 9.21 0.64 7.16
N PRO A 27 8.91 1.92 7.35
CA PRO A 27 8.38 2.41 8.61
C PRO A 27 6.91 2.00 8.73
N TRP A 28 6.63 0.96 9.52
CA TRP A 28 5.28 0.53 9.85
C TRP A 28 4.75 1.29 11.08
N PRO A 29 3.49 1.74 11.11
CA PRO A 29 2.91 2.46 12.24
C PRO A 29 2.66 1.49 13.39
N GLU A 30 2.40 2.02 14.58
CA GLU A 30 1.78 1.22 15.62
C GLU A 30 0.28 1.17 15.36
N GLU A 31 -0.25 -0.02 15.04
CA GLU A 31 -1.68 -0.23 14.88
C GLU A 31 -2.34 -0.80 16.15
N ASN A 32 -3.60 -0.44 16.38
CA ASN A 32 -4.44 -1.11 17.38
C ASN A 32 -5.17 -2.33 16.81
N ASP A 33 -5.77 -3.14 17.68
CA ASP A 33 -6.48 -4.37 17.29
C ASP A 33 -7.59 -4.13 16.26
N VAL A 34 -8.31 -3.00 16.36
CA VAL A 34 -9.38 -2.65 15.42
C VAL A 34 -8.82 -2.39 14.02
N GLN A 35 -7.72 -1.64 13.92
CA GLN A 35 -7.02 -1.38 12.67
C GLN A 35 -6.44 -2.68 12.09
N LYS A 36 -5.81 -3.52 12.92
CA LYS A 36 -5.27 -4.81 12.51
C LYS A 36 -6.33 -5.74 11.94
N VAL A 37 -7.48 -5.86 12.60
CA VAL A 37 -8.62 -6.64 12.12
C VAL A 37 -9.15 -6.07 10.81
N LYS A 38 -9.25 -4.74 10.70
CA LYS A 38 -9.72 -4.07 9.48
C LYS A 38 -8.80 -4.34 8.29
N ILE A 39 -7.50 -4.15 8.45
CA ILE A 39 -6.48 -4.43 7.43
C ILE A 39 -6.53 -5.92 7.03
N SER A 40 -6.61 -6.82 8.01
CA SER A 40 -6.68 -8.27 7.75
C SER A 40 -7.92 -8.65 6.94
N LYS A 41 -9.08 -8.06 7.28
CA LYS A 41 -10.34 -8.29 6.56
C LYS A 41 -10.27 -7.78 5.12
N THR A 42 -9.72 -6.58 4.89
CA THR A 42 -9.58 -6.04 3.53
C THR A 42 -8.54 -6.79 2.72
N ALA A 43 -7.46 -7.28 3.34
CA ALA A 43 -6.48 -8.13 2.70
C ALA A 43 -7.09 -9.48 2.27
N LYS A 44 -7.95 -10.07 3.11
CA LYS A 44 -8.69 -11.29 2.75
C LYS A 44 -9.62 -11.06 1.55
N ALA A 45 -10.25 -9.89 1.45
CA ALA A 45 -11.08 -9.55 0.30
C ALA A 45 -10.29 -9.49 -1.02
N ILE A 46 -8.99 -9.15 -0.98
CA ILE A 46 -8.11 -9.23 -2.17
C ILE A 46 -7.92 -10.70 -2.59
N LEU A 47 -7.71 -11.60 -1.63
CA LEU A 47 -7.60 -13.04 -1.92
C LEU A 47 -8.91 -13.59 -2.50
N ASP A 48 -10.05 -13.18 -1.94
CA ASP A 48 -11.37 -13.59 -2.43
C ASP A 48 -11.65 -13.06 -3.84
N ALA A 49 -11.27 -11.82 -4.13
CA ALA A 49 -11.39 -11.24 -5.48
C ALA A 49 -10.51 -11.97 -6.50
N ARG A 50 -9.30 -12.39 -6.12
CA ARG A 50 -8.43 -13.21 -7.00
C ARG A 50 -9.05 -14.59 -7.27
N ALA A 51 -9.67 -15.20 -6.25
CA ALA A 51 -10.25 -16.54 -6.35
C ALA A 51 -11.44 -16.64 -7.33
N LEU A 52 -12.05 -15.51 -7.71
CA LEU A 52 -13.08 -15.46 -8.76
C LEU A 52 -12.54 -15.75 -10.17
N TYR A 53 -11.22 -15.74 -10.35
CA TYR A 53 -10.54 -15.88 -11.64
C TYR A 53 -9.50 -17.02 -11.60
N PRO A 54 -9.93 -18.28 -11.46
CA PRO A 54 -9.00 -19.40 -11.26
C PRO A 54 -8.09 -19.68 -12.47
N ASP A 55 -8.52 -19.31 -13.67
CA ASP A 55 -7.78 -19.54 -14.91
C ASP A 55 -6.85 -18.36 -15.29
N SER A 56 -6.88 -17.25 -14.53
CA SER A 56 -6.03 -16.09 -14.76
C SER A 56 -4.74 -16.18 -13.98
N SER A 57 -3.61 -15.86 -14.62
CA SER A 57 -2.35 -15.70 -13.90
C SER A 57 -2.34 -14.41 -13.06
N LEU A 58 -1.41 -14.30 -12.11
CA LEU A 58 -1.21 -13.03 -11.41
C LEU A 58 -0.78 -11.89 -12.37
N ALA A 59 -0.13 -12.20 -13.48
CA ALA A 59 0.20 -11.17 -14.48
C ALA A 59 -1.07 -10.59 -15.11
N ASP A 60 -2.01 -11.46 -15.49
CA ASP A 60 -3.30 -11.03 -16.06
C ASP A 60 -4.12 -10.21 -15.05
N LEU A 61 -4.16 -10.66 -13.80
CA LEU A 61 -4.93 -9.99 -12.74
C LEU A 61 -4.37 -8.62 -12.34
N TYR A 62 -3.08 -8.37 -12.58
CA TYR A 62 -2.39 -7.14 -12.17
C TYR A 62 -1.96 -6.24 -13.33
N ASP A 63 -2.32 -6.59 -14.56
CA ASP A 63 -2.23 -5.67 -15.69
C ASP A 63 -3.15 -4.45 -15.46
N GLU A 64 -2.61 -3.24 -15.64
CA GLU A 64 -3.31 -2.01 -15.24
C GLU A 64 -4.62 -1.78 -16.01
N LEU A 65 -4.65 -2.20 -17.28
CA LEU A 65 -5.77 -2.01 -18.20
C LEU A 65 -6.86 -3.05 -17.99
N THR A 66 -6.46 -4.28 -17.67
CA THR A 66 -7.36 -5.44 -17.61
C THR A 66 -7.68 -5.90 -16.19
N MET A 67 -7.04 -5.34 -15.14
CA MET A 67 -7.32 -5.69 -13.74
C MET A 67 -8.84 -5.64 -13.44
N PRO A 68 -9.42 -6.74 -12.93
CA PRO A 68 -10.83 -6.80 -12.58
C PRO A 68 -11.29 -5.71 -11.61
N LYS A 69 -12.55 -5.27 -11.76
CA LYS A 69 -13.10 -4.15 -10.98
C LYS A 69 -13.17 -4.48 -9.49
N GLU A 70 -13.56 -5.71 -9.14
CA GLU A 70 -13.59 -6.22 -7.77
C GLU A 70 -12.21 -6.25 -7.13
N LEU A 71 -11.17 -6.67 -7.87
CA LEU A 71 -9.80 -6.73 -7.38
C LEU A 71 -9.28 -5.30 -7.14
N ARG A 72 -9.53 -4.39 -8.09
CA ARG A 72 -9.19 -2.97 -7.93
C ARG A 72 -9.87 -2.35 -6.70
N LYS A 73 -11.16 -2.62 -6.50
CA LYS A 73 -11.90 -2.16 -5.31
C LYS A 73 -11.37 -2.77 -4.01
N ALA A 74 -10.99 -4.04 -4.01
CA ALA A 74 -10.41 -4.71 -2.86
C ALA A 74 -9.06 -4.08 -2.46
N HIS A 75 -8.20 -3.76 -3.44
CA HIS A 75 -6.96 -3.00 -3.20
C HIS A 75 -7.24 -1.62 -2.64
N GLN A 76 -8.15 -0.86 -3.25
CA GLN A 76 -8.52 0.48 -2.75
C GLN A 76 -9.03 0.44 -1.31
N ALA A 77 -9.81 -0.58 -0.94
CA ALA A 77 -10.28 -0.76 0.43
C ALA A 77 -9.14 -1.09 1.41
N ASN A 78 -8.19 -1.92 0.97
CA ASN A 78 -7.02 -2.27 1.77
C ASN A 78 -6.06 -1.09 1.94
N ASP A 79 -5.77 -0.36 0.86
CA ASP A 79 -4.98 0.87 0.90
C ASP A 79 -5.61 1.88 1.86
N LYS A 80 -6.94 2.07 1.79
CA LYS A 80 -7.65 2.96 2.73
C LYS A 80 -7.47 2.53 4.19
N ALA A 81 -7.58 1.24 4.50
CA ALA A 81 -7.41 0.73 5.85
C ALA A 81 -5.98 0.93 6.38
N VAL A 82 -4.97 0.70 5.53
CA VAL A 82 -3.56 0.95 5.87
C VAL A 82 -3.32 2.45 6.03
N MET A 83 -3.76 3.29 5.08
CA MET A 83 -3.59 4.74 5.15
C MET A 83 -4.27 5.34 6.39
N GLU A 84 -5.41 4.80 6.82
CA GLU A 84 -6.05 5.14 8.10
C GLU A 84 -5.17 4.80 9.31
N ALA A 85 -4.50 3.64 9.31
CA ALA A 85 -3.60 3.24 10.39
C ALA A 85 -2.39 4.17 10.52
N TYR A 86 -1.88 4.66 9.39
CA TYR A 86 -0.82 5.67 9.36
C TYR A 86 -1.32 7.11 9.59
N GLY A 87 -2.64 7.35 9.53
CA GLY A 87 -3.20 8.70 9.56
C GLY A 87 -2.85 9.56 8.33
N LEU A 88 -2.67 8.96 7.14
CA LEU A 88 -2.25 9.63 5.89
C LEU A 88 -3.37 10.48 5.27
N THR A 89 -3.81 11.49 6.01
CA THR A 89 -4.83 12.43 5.60
C THR A 89 -4.44 13.85 5.98
N LYS A 90 -4.92 14.82 5.19
CA LYS A 90 -4.74 16.25 5.44
C LYS A 90 -6.09 16.96 5.33
N ILE A 91 -6.15 18.20 5.81
CA ILE A 91 -7.31 19.07 5.61
C ILE A 91 -7.01 20.02 4.44
N VAL A 92 -7.88 20.01 3.43
CA VAL A 92 -7.85 20.96 2.30
C VAL A 92 -9.23 21.59 2.21
N ASP A 93 -9.30 22.92 2.26
CA ASP A 93 -10.55 23.68 2.23
C ASP A 93 -11.60 23.19 3.25
N GLY A 94 -11.15 22.88 4.47
CA GLY A 94 -12.00 22.38 5.56
C GLY A 94 -12.44 20.92 5.40
N LYS A 95 -11.96 20.19 4.37
CA LYS A 95 -12.32 18.79 4.11
C LYS A 95 -11.13 17.86 4.33
N LYS A 96 -11.38 16.72 4.98
CA LYS A 96 -10.40 15.66 5.15
C LYS A 96 -10.19 14.92 3.82
N THR A 97 -8.97 14.94 3.32
CA THR A 97 -8.56 14.30 2.06
C THR A 97 -7.35 13.40 2.30
N TRP A 98 -7.14 12.42 1.42
CA TRP A 98 -5.98 11.53 1.46
C TRP A 98 -4.73 12.23 0.96
N LEU A 99 -3.57 11.87 1.51
CA LEU A 99 -2.29 12.31 0.96
C LEU A 99 -2.10 11.79 -0.46
N THR A 100 -1.46 12.61 -1.30
CA THR A 100 -0.96 12.17 -2.61
C THR A 100 0.19 11.17 -2.44
N GLU A 101 0.64 10.55 -3.53
CA GLU A 101 1.79 9.64 -3.47
C GLU A 101 3.06 10.35 -2.97
N SER A 102 3.38 11.53 -3.49
CA SER A 102 4.57 12.28 -3.06
C SER A 102 4.51 12.67 -1.58
N GLU A 103 3.34 13.09 -1.09
CA GLU A 103 3.13 13.40 0.33
C GLU A 103 3.21 12.15 1.21
N THR A 104 2.70 11.02 0.71
CA THR A 104 2.82 9.73 1.39
C THR A 104 4.30 9.33 1.53
N VAL A 105 5.09 9.46 0.47
CA VAL A 105 6.54 9.18 0.52
C VAL A 105 7.25 10.09 1.52
N ALA A 106 6.95 11.39 1.50
CA ALA A 106 7.53 12.35 2.45
C ALA A 106 7.23 11.96 3.91
N ARG A 107 5.95 11.66 4.22
CA ARG A 107 5.55 11.23 5.57
C ARG A 107 6.22 9.92 6.00
N LEU A 108 6.41 8.97 5.06
CA LEU A 108 7.12 7.73 5.36
C LEU A 108 8.60 8.01 5.67
N PHE A 109 9.27 8.93 4.96
CA PHE A 109 10.66 9.29 5.30
C PHE A 109 10.78 9.94 6.68
N GLU A 110 9.85 10.83 7.07
CA GLU A 110 9.79 11.39 8.43
C GLU A 110 9.68 10.27 9.48
N MET A 111 8.76 9.32 9.30
CA MET A 111 8.59 8.19 10.22
C MET A 111 9.81 7.25 10.25
N TYR A 112 10.53 7.12 9.14
CA TYR A 112 11.77 6.35 9.10
C TYR A 112 12.86 7.04 9.92
N GLU A 113 13.03 8.36 9.76
CA GLU A 113 13.98 9.17 10.53
C GLU A 113 13.69 9.09 12.04
N GLU A 114 12.42 9.17 12.44
CA GLU A 114 11.98 9.02 13.84
C GLU A 114 12.29 7.63 14.43
N LYS A 115 12.38 6.57 13.62
CA LYS A 115 12.63 5.20 14.09
C LYS A 115 14.10 4.81 14.13
N VAL A 116 14.95 5.53 13.39
CA VAL A 116 16.40 5.25 13.30
C VAL A 116 17.20 6.08 14.30
N ASN A 117 16.68 7.25 14.69
CA ASN A 117 17.25 8.12 15.73
C ASN A 117 16.70 7.77 17.11
#